data_AF-A0A3S4ZBN9-F1
#
_entry.id   AF-A0A3S4ZBN9-F1
#
_cell.length_a   1.000
_cell.length_b   1.000
_cell.length_c   1.000
_cell.angle_alpha   90.00
_cell.angle_beta   90.00
_cell.angle_gamma   90.00
#
_symmetry.space_group_name_H-M   'P 1'
#
loop_
_entity.id
_entity.type
_entity.pdbx_description
1 polymer ?
#
loop_
_entity_poly.entity_id
_entity_poly.type
_entity_poly.pdbx_seq_one_letter_code
_entity_poly.pdbx_strand_id
1 'polypeptide(L)'
;MRVRKIRKAVFPVTGLGTRFLPATKTILKEMLTVVDKPIIQYVVDEAREAGIEHFIFGTGRNKAVIENYFDAQVELYITLAERGKREELEHLHALQPLPGTTSFTRQQQPLGLGHALWCACELVGKEPFTLLLPDMLIQAKKGCLSEIINLYEETGGRNIIAVQECDLRETHKYGIVGKGKQIANGFKITKIVEKPTKGTAPSNLYINGRYILQPEILIFFPIKNEEQEIQLTDAMVQLSNEQDFFGFPVGRSYL
;
A
#
# COMPACT_ATOMS: atom_id res chain seq x y z
N MET A 1 -8.40 0.66 26.02
CA MET A 1 -7.07 1.11 25.54
C MET A 1 -7.28 2.23 24.54
N ARG A 2 -6.41 3.24 24.51
CA ARG A 2 -6.53 4.36 23.57
C ARG A 2 -6.08 3.89 22.18
N VAL A 3 -6.92 4.07 21.17
CA VAL A 3 -6.57 3.79 19.77
C VAL A 3 -5.36 4.64 19.38
N ARG A 4 -4.35 4.03 18.75
CA ARG A 4 -3.11 4.70 18.35
C ARG A 4 -3.29 5.29 16.96
N LYS A 5 -2.97 6.57 16.78
CA LYS A 5 -3.10 7.23 15.47
C LYS A 5 -2.19 6.54 14.43
N ILE A 6 -2.71 6.32 13.22
CA ILE A 6 -1.92 5.88 12.07
C ILE A 6 -1.17 7.09 11.51
N ARG A 7 0.16 7.11 11.66
CA ARG A 7 1.00 8.24 11.22
C ARG A 7 1.88 7.90 10.01
N LYS A 8 2.14 6.61 9.80
CA LYS A 8 3.08 6.12 8.79
C LYS A 8 2.37 5.33 7.71
N ALA A 9 2.75 5.58 6.45
CA ALA A 9 2.37 4.78 5.30
C ALA A 9 3.60 4.12 4.67
N VAL A 10 3.49 2.84 4.33
CA VAL A 10 4.51 2.07 3.60
C VAL A 10 4.05 1.84 2.16
N PHE A 11 4.92 2.14 1.20
CA PHE A 11 4.72 1.98 -0.24
C PHE A 11 5.76 1.01 -0.80
N PRO A 12 5.42 -0.25 -1.05
CA PRO A 12 6.33 -1.21 -1.65
C PRO A 12 6.39 -0.96 -3.17
N VAL A 13 7.43 -0.24 -3.62
CA VAL A 13 7.64 0.16 -5.02
C VAL A 13 8.79 -0.65 -5.67
N THR A 14 8.88 -1.93 -5.31
CA THR A 14 10.03 -2.80 -5.61
C THR A 14 9.81 -3.71 -6.82
N GLY A 15 8.55 -3.84 -7.28
CA GLY A 15 8.17 -4.77 -8.33
C GLY A 15 8.67 -4.38 -9.72
N LEU A 16 8.97 -5.39 -10.54
CA LEU A 16 9.38 -5.22 -11.95
C LEU A 16 8.22 -4.84 -12.88
N GLY A 17 6.96 -5.02 -12.45
CA GLY A 17 5.81 -4.66 -13.26
C GLY A 17 5.61 -5.50 -14.51
N THR A 18 5.94 -6.80 -14.46
CA THR A 18 5.88 -7.71 -15.61
C THR A 18 4.49 -7.81 -16.26
N ARG A 19 3.41 -7.55 -15.49
CA ARG A 19 2.03 -7.48 -16.00
C ARG A 19 1.77 -6.32 -16.94
N PHE A 20 2.61 -5.29 -16.92
CA PHE A 20 2.49 -4.06 -17.70
C PHE A 20 3.51 -4.00 -18.84
N LEU A 21 4.13 -5.12 -19.18
CA LEU A 21 4.98 -5.19 -20.37
C LEU A 21 4.12 -4.96 -21.64
N PRO A 22 4.66 -4.26 -22.66
CA PRO A 22 6.05 -3.84 -22.80
C PRO A 22 6.41 -2.50 -22.12
N ALA A 23 5.43 -1.73 -21.63
CA ALA A 23 5.65 -0.37 -21.11
C ALA A 23 6.68 -0.36 -19.97
N THR A 24 6.60 -1.35 -19.08
CA THR A 24 7.48 -1.45 -17.91
C THR A 24 8.88 -1.96 -18.19
N LYS A 25 9.24 -2.17 -19.45
CA LYS A 25 10.62 -2.50 -19.85
C LYS A 25 11.59 -1.36 -19.52
N THR A 26 11.14 -0.11 -19.65
CA THR A 26 11.96 1.09 -19.41
C THR A 26 11.31 2.06 -18.43
N ILE A 27 9.98 2.01 -18.28
CA ILE A 27 9.23 2.86 -17.36
C ILE A 27 8.92 2.06 -16.09
N LEU A 28 8.99 2.69 -14.92
CA LEU A 28 8.60 2.02 -13.67
C LEU A 28 7.07 1.92 -13.60
N LYS A 29 6.51 0.79 -13.17
CA LYS A 29 5.04 0.61 -13.09
C LYS A 29 4.38 1.72 -12.26
N GLU A 30 5.04 2.16 -11.20
CA GLU A 30 4.57 3.20 -10.29
C GLU A 30 4.59 4.60 -10.92
N MET A 31 5.37 4.77 -11.99
CA MET A 31 5.53 6.02 -12.75
C MET A 31 4.70 6.05 -14.03
N LEU A 32 3.91 5.00 -14.32
CA LEU A 32 2.91 5.06 -15.38
C LEU A 32 1.89 6.16 -15.02
N THR A 33 1.50 6.98 -16.00
CA THR A 33 0.65 8.14 -15.75
C THR A 33 -0.81 7.83 -16.02
N VAL A 34 -1.67 8.34 -15.13
CA VAL A 34 -3.10 8.48 -15.41
C VAL A 34 -3.33 9.96 -15.64
N VAL A 35 -3.61 10.30 -16.90
CA VAL A 35 -3.56 11.67 -17.42
C VAL A 35 -2.14 12.22 -17.33
N ASP A 36 -1.85 13.06 -16.35
CA ASP A 36 -0.60 13.81 -16.16
C ASP A 36 0.14 13.42 -14.88
N LYS A 37 -0.49 12.62 -14.01
CA LYS A 37 0.02 12.25 -12.69
C LYS A 37 0.45 10.78 -12.68
N PRO A 38 1.64 10.44 -12.16
CA PRO A 38 2.04 9.05 -12.00
C PRO A 38 1.19 8.35 -10.95
N ILE A 39 0.96 7.05 -11.13
CA ILE A 39 0.16 6.21 -10.24
C ILE A 39 0.57 6.39 -8.76
N ILE A 40 1.87 6.43 -8.46
CA ILE A 40 2.36 6.59 -7.08
C ILE A 40 1.88 7.88 -6.40
N GLN A 41 1.75 8.98 -7.15
CA GLN A 41 1.31 10.26 -6.60
C GLN A 41 -0.15 10.18 -6.13
N TYR A 42 -1.03 9.47 -6.85
CA TYR A 42 -2.42 9.27 -6.42
C TYR A 42 -2.49 8.54 -5.08
N VAL A 43 -1.63 7.54 -4.86
CA VAL A 43 -1.62 6.76 -3.61
C VAL A 43 -0.98 7.55 -2.46
N VAL A 44 0.00 8.40 -2.75
CA VAL A 44 0.55 9.35 -1.75
C VAL A 44 -0.45 10.44 -1.40
N ASP A 45 -1.21 10.95 -2.37
CA ASP A 45 -2.29 11.91 -2.14
C ASP A 45 -3.39 11.30 -1.27
N GLU A 46 -3.80 10.06 -1.56
CA GLU A 46 -4.75 9.31 -0.72
C GLU A 46 -4.26 9.19 0.73
N ALA A 47 -2.97 8.89 0.93
CA ALA A 47 -2.35 8.86 2.25
C ALA A 47 -2.35 10.23 2.93
N ARG A 48 -1.97 11.29 2.20
CA ARG A 48 -1.92 12.66 2.73
C ARG A 48 -3.30 13.16 3.14
N GLU A 49 -4.32 12.92 2.32
CA GLU A 49 -5.72 13.26 2.60
C GLU A 49 -6.28 12.52 3.83
N ALA A 50 -5.80 11.31 4.10
CA ALA A 50 -6.16 10.54 5.28
C ALA A 50 -5.40 10.96 6.56
N GLY A 51 -4.53 11.97 6.47
CA GLY A 51 -3.79 12.52 7.61
C GLY A 51 -2.53 11.74 7.98
N ILE A 52 -1.97 10.96 7.05
CA ILE A 52 -0.65 10.34 7.19
C ILE A 52 0.42 11.44 7.22
N GLU A 53 1.38 11.27 8.12
CA GLU A 53 2.43 12.26 8.38
C GLU A 53 3.79 11.85 7.81
N HIS A 54 4.04 10.55 7.62
CA HIS A 54 5.32 10.02 7.18
C HIS A 54 5.16 8.92 6.13
N PHE A 55 5.86 9.09 5.00
CA PHE A 55 5.77 8.22 3.82
C PHE A 55 7.05 7.40 3.67
N ILE A 56 6.94 6.08 3.73
CA ILE A 56 8.06 5.13 3.70
C ILE A 56 8.02 4.37 2.39
N PHE A 57 8.98 4.60 1.51
CA PHE A 57 9.08 3.93 0.22
C PHE A 57 10.08 2.78 0.31
N GLY A 58 9.61 1.55 0.12
CA GLY A 58 10.47 0.40 -0.11
C GLY A 58 10.82 0.33 -1.59
N THR A 59 12.06 0.64 -1.95
CA THR A 59 12.49 0.74 -3.36
C THR A 59 13.37 -0.44 -3.78
N GLY A 60 13.28 -0.83 -5.06
CA GLY A 60 14.15 -1.85 -5.66
C GLY A 60 15.34 -1.24 -6.42
N ARG A 61 16.05 -2.07 -7.18
CA ARG A 61 17.08 -1.62 -8.12
C ARG A 61 16.46 -0.75 -9.21
N ASN A 62 17.20 0.27 -9.66
CA ASN A 62 16.80 1.19 -10.75
C ASN A 62 15.50 1.99 -10.46
N LYS A 63 15.15 2.20 -9.19
CA LYS A 63 13.95 2.95 -8.78
C LYS A 63 14.24 4.38 -8.29
N ALA A 64 15.45 4.91 -8.52
CA ALA A 64 15.84 6.26 -8.10
C ALA A 64 14.94 7.37 -8.68
N VAL A 65 14.28 7.12 -9.80
CA VAL A 65 13.30 8.06 -10.39
C VAL A 65 12.14 8.35 -9.43
N ILE A 66 11.73 7.40 -8.59
CA ILE A 66 10.67 7.61 -7.60
C ILE A 66 11.16 8.55 -6.49
N GLU A 67 12.40 8.38 -6.03
CA GLU A 67 13.06 9.29 -5.07
C GLU A 67 13.09 10.71 -5.65
N ASN A 68 13.60 10.86 -6.87
CA ASN A 68 13.70 12.14 -7.56
C ASN A 68 12.35 12.83 -7.79
N TYR A 69 11.28 12.06 -8.03
CA TYR A 69 9.94 12.59 -8.24
C TYR A 69 9.38 13.27 -6.98
N PHE A 70 9.74 12.76 -5.80
CA PHE A 70 9.37 13.35 -4.52
C PHE A 70 10.45 14.30 -3.95
N ASP A 71 11.44 14.67 -4.74
CA ASP A 71 12.51 15.61 -4.38
C ASP A 71 12.52 16.85 -5.28
N ALA A 72 13.27 17.87 -4.89
CA ALA A 72 13.42 19.08 -5.68
C ALA A 72 14.19 18.80 -6.99
N GLN A 73 13.59 19.15 -8.13
CA GLN A 73 14.27 19.14 -9.42
C GLN A 73 14.82 20.54 -9.71
N VAL A 74 16.01 20.82 -9.18
CA VAL A 74 16.63 22.16 -9.19
C VAL A 74 16.65 22.80 -10.58
N GLU A 75 17.10 22.06 -11.59
CA GLU A 75 17.17 22.56 -12.98
C GLU A 75 15.79 22.92 -13.55
N LEU A 76 14.78 22.08 -13.29
CA LEU A 76 13.40 22.33 -13.71
C LEU A 76 12.83 23.58 -13.02
N TYR A 77 13.07 23.72 -11.71
CA TYR A 77 12.53 24.83 -10.92
C TYR A 77 13.13 26.16 -11.36
N ILE A 78 14.45 26.20 -11.58
CA ILE A 78 15.14 27.40 -12.11
C ILE A 78 14.59 27.74 -13.49
N THR A 79 14.49 26.77 -14.39
CA THR A 79 13.99 26.98 -15.75
C THR A 79 12.56 27.55 -15.77
N LEU A 80 11.67 27.03 -14.91
CA LEU A 80 10.29 27.52 -14.80
C LEU A 80 10.25 28.94 -14.23
N ALA A 81 11.05 29.23 -13.21
CA ALA A 81 11.15 30.57 -12.62
C ALA A 81 11.66 31.61 -13.64
N GLU A 82 12.72 31.30 -14.39
CA GLU A 82 13.28 32.16 -15.44
C GLU A 82 12.27 32.42 -16.58
N ARG A 83 11.45 31.41 -16.91
CA ARG A 83 10.40 31.52 -17.93
C ARG A 83 9.09 32.15 -17.42
N GLY A 84 9.04 32.56 -16.15
CA GLY A 84 7.85 33.18 -15.54
C GLY A 84 6.66 32.22 -15.36
N LYS A 85 6.89 30.91 -15.33
CA LYS A 85 5.89 29.85 -15.19
C LYS A 85 5.48 29.62 -13.73
N ARG A 86 4.79 30.62 -13.16
CA ARG A 86 4.45 30.67 -11.73
C ARG A 86 3.48 29.58 -11.29
N GLU A 87 2.43 29.34 -12.07
CA GLU A 87 1.40 28.34 -11.74
C GLU A 87 1.98 26.93 -11.70
N GLU A 88 2.80 26.58 -12.70
CA GLU A 88 3.48 25.28 -12.74
C GLU A 88 4.48 25.12 -11.57
N LEU A 89 5.19 26.18 -11.19
CA LEU A 89 6.12 26.16 -10.06
C LEU A 89 5.40 26.00 -8.72
N GLU A 90 4.31 26.74 -8.50
CA GLU A 90 3.46 26.61 -7.31
C GLU A 90 2.87 25.21 -7.20
N HIS A 91 2.42 24.64 -8.32
CA HIS A 91 1.94 23.26 -8.36
C HIS A 91 3.02 22.25 -7.95
N LEU A 92 4.24 22.36 -8.48
CA LEU A 92 5.35 21.47 -8.13
C LEU A 92 5.74 21.59 -6.65
N HIS A 93 5.76 22.82 -6.10
CA HIS A 93 6.01 23.03 -4.67
C HIS A 93 4.93 22.42 -3.79
N ALA A 94 3.65 22.46 -4.20
CA ALA A 94 2.56 21.85 -3.45
C ALA A 94 2.64 20.31 -3.41
N LEU A 95 3.21 19.68 -4.45
CA LEU A 95 3.42 18.23 -4.49
C LEU A 95 4.62 17.78 -3.65
N GLN A 96 5.60 18.67 -3.44
CA GLN A 96 6.83 18.36 -2.73
C GLN A 96 6.56 18.01 -1.25
N PRO A 97 7.02 16.86 -0.76
CA PRO A 97 6.94 16.52 0.66
C PRO A 97 7.72 17.51 1.54
N LEU A 98 7.26 17.69 2.77
CA LEU A 98 7.97 18.50 3.75
C LEU A 98 9.26 17.82 4.20
N PRO A 99 10.31 18.58 4.58
CA PRO A 99 11.54 18.01 5.11
C PRO A 99 11.28 17.03 6.26
N GLY A 100 11.88 15.83 6.18
CA GLY A 100 11.76 14.79 7.20
C GLY A 100 10.47 13.96 7.15
N THR A 101 9.58 14.17 6.18
CA THR A 101 8.31 13.40 6.07
C THR A 101 8.40 12.19 5.14
N THR A 102 9.51 12.00 4.44
CA THR A 102 9.73 10.84 3.55
C THR A 102 10.95 10.04 3.97
N SER A 103 10.88 8.72 3.81
CA SER A 103 12.03 7.83 3.97
C SER A 103 12.05 6.79 2.87
N PHE A 104 13.26 6.45 2.41
CA PHE A 104 13.46 5.48 1.36
C PHE A 104 14.35 4.36 1.90
N THR A 105 13.88 3.12 1.78
CA THR A 105 14.66 1.91 2.09
C THR A 105 14.84 1.08 0.82
N ARG A 106 15.76 0.11 0.86
CA ARG A 106 16.09 -0.74 -0.29
C ARG A 106 15.66 -2.18 -0.02
N GLN A 107 14.93 -2.78 -0.97
CA GLN A 107 14.78 -4.22 -1.13
C GLN A 107 15.85 -4.70 -2.13
N GLN A 108 16.89 -5.37 -1.64
CA GLN A 108 18.05 -5.77 -2.44
C GLN A 108 17.72 -6.91 -3.42
N GLN A 109 16.75 -7.75 -3.06
CA GLN A 109 16.26 -8.89 -3.83
C GLN A 109 14.72 -8.92 -3.83
N PRO A 110 14.06 -9.20 -4.96
CA PRO A 110 12.60 -9.17 -5.08
C PRO A 110 11.94 -10.42 -4.47
N LEU A 111 12.14 -10.64 -3.17
CA LEU A 111 11.64 -11.80 -2.42
C LEU A 111 10.18 -11.65 -1.97
N GLY A 112 9.36 -10.87 -2.68
CA GLY A 112 7.95 -10.68 -2.37
C GLY A 112 7.60 -9.49 -1.48
N LEU A 113 6.29 -9.31 -1.29
CA LEU A 113 5.70 -8.19 -0.54
C LEU A 113 6.04 -8.23 0.95
N GLY A 114 6.07 -9.41 1.57
CA GLY A 114 6.42 -9.55 2.99
C GLY A 114 7.86 -9.11 3.25
N HIS A 115 8.79 -9.47 2.36
CA HIS A 115 10.17 -8.99 2.44
C HIS A 115 10.26 -7.46 2.23
N ALA A 116 9.51 -6.89 1.29
CA ALA A 116 9.49 -5.45 1.06
C ALA A 116 9.04 -4.68 2.31
N LEU A 117 8.03 -5.20 3.02
CA LEU A 117 7.56 -4.65 4.28
C LEU A 117 8.59 -4.84 5.41
N TRP A 118 9.24 -6.01 5.48
CA TRP A 118 10.30 -6.27 6.45
C TRP A 118 11.48 -5.30 6.29
N CYS A 119 11.89 -4.96 5.05
CA CYS A 119 12.94 -3.95 4.81
C CYS A 119 12.60 -2.55 5.35
N ALA A 120 11.32 -2.28 5.65
CA ALA A 120 10.85 -1.03 6.23
C ALA A 120 10.62 -1.10 7.74
N CYS A 121 10.88 -2.24 8.40
CA CYS A 121 10.50 -2.47 9.80
C CYS A 121 11.08 -1.45 10.78
N GLU A 122 12.35 -1.08 10.64
CA GLU A 122 13.01 -0.08 11.49
C GLU A 122 12.41 1.32 11.30
N LEU A 123 12.00 1.67 10.06
CA LEU A 123 11.37 2.95 9.76
C LEU A 123 9.94 3.02 10.29
N VAL A 124 9.20 1.91 10.22
CA VAL A 124 7.88 1.76 10.83
C VAL A 124 7.98 1.86 12.35
N GLY A 125 8.89 1.10 12.96
CA GLY A 125 9.06 1.00 14.40
C GLY A 125 7.88 0.27 15.06
N LYS A 126 7.60 0.61 16.33
CA LYS A 126 6.58 -0.06 17.14
C LYS A 126 5.23 0.65 17.09
N GLU A 127 4.79 1.14 15.94
CA GLU A 127 3.49 1.83 15.78
C GLU A 127 2.65 1.25 14.64
N PRO A 128 1.31 1.34 14.72
CA PRO A 128 0.47 0.88 13.62
C PRO A 128 0.69 1.76 12.40
N PHE A 129 0.61 1.13 11.23
CA PHE A 129 0.94 1.75 9.96
C PHE A 129 -0.05 1.30 8.89
N THR A 130 -0.15 2.10 7.83
CA THR A 130 -0.87 1.69 6.63
C THR A 130 0.11 1.15 5.58
N LEU A 131 -0.27 0.09 4.89
CA LEU A 131 0.45 -0.43 3.71
C LEU A 131 -0.41 -0.14 2.49
N LEU A 132 0.16 0.51 1.49
CA LEU A 132 -0.56 0.95 0.29
C LEU A 132 0.15 0.42 -0.94
N LEU A 133 -0.47 -0.55 -1.63
CA LEU A 133 0.06 -1.07 -2.88
C LEU A 133 -0.14 -0.03 -3.98
N PRO A 134 0.94 0.45 -4.62
CA PRO A 134 0.88 1.56 -5.55
C PRO A 134 0.15 1.18 -6.84
N ASP A 135 0.17 -0.09 -7.25
CA ASP A 135 -0.42 -0.59 -8.49
C ASP A 135 -1.94 -0.82 -8.42
N MET A 136 -2.62 -0.34 -7.38
CA MET A 136 -4.08 -0.33 -7.30
C MET A 136 -4.59 1.10 -7.06
N LEU A 137 -5.35 1.62 -8.02
CA LEU A 137 -6.07 2.87 -7.87
C LEU A 137 -7.51 2.58 -7.49
N ILE A 138 -8.00 3.21 -6.43
CA ILE A 138 -9.36 3.02 -5.94
C ILE A 138 -10.18 4.25 -6.28
N GLN A 139 -11.25 4.06 -7.05
CA GLN A 139 -12.21 5.12 -7.32
C GLN A 139 -13.19 5.20 -6.16
N ALA A 140 -13.05 6.25 -5.35
CA ALA A 140 -13.94 6.53 -4.23
C ALA A 140 -14.32 8.02 -4.21
N LYS A 141 -15.56 8.34 -3.80
CA LYS A 141 -16.03 9.73 -3.66
C LYS A 141 -15.42 10.44 -2.45
N LYS A 142 -15.01 9.68 -1.44
CA LYS A 142 -14.21 10.09 -0.27
C LYS A 142 -12.92 9.28 -0.30
N GLY A 143 -11.82 9.82 0.23
CA GLY A 143 -10.54 9.11 0.30
C GLY A 143 -10.72 7.72 0.94
N CYS A 144 -10.44 6.66 0.17
CA CYS A 144 -10.68 5.28 0.58
C CYS A 144 -9.99 4.97 1.91
N LEU A 145 -8.72 5.37 2.04
CA LEU A 145 -7.98 5.21 3.28
C LEU A 145 -8.62 5.92 4.48
N SER A 146 -9.22 7.09 4.32
CA SER A 146 -9.90 7.79 5.42
C SER A 146 -11.07 6.98 5.97
N GLU A 147 -11.82 6.27 5.11
CA GLU A 147 -12.90 5.38 5.55
C GLU A 147 -12.37 4.12 6.24
N ILE A 148 -11.23 3.59 5.77
CA ILE A 148 -10.53 2.48 6.41
C ILE A 148 -10.03 2.88 7.80
N ILE A 149 -9.51 4.11 7.96
CA ILE A 149 -9.08 4.67 9.26
C ILE A 149 -10.28 4.83 10.20
N ASN A 150 -11.45 5.25 9.72
CA ASN A 150 -12.65 5.31 10.55
C ASN A 150 -13.03 3.92 11.09
N LEU A 151 -13.00 2.87 10.25
CA LEU A 151 -13.24 1.50 10.69
C LEU A 151 -12.16 1.02 11.69
N TYR A 152 -10.90 1.42 11.48
CA TYR A 152 -9.82 1.16 12.44
C TYR A 152 -10.13 1.73 13.82
N GLU A 153 -10.63 2.97 13.89
CA GLU A 153 -11.03 3.60 15.15
C GLU A 153 -12.23 2.90 15.80
N GLU A 154 -13.28 2.59 15.02
CA GLU A 154 -14.50 1.93 15.50
C GLU A 154 -14.26 0.50 16.01
N THR A 155 -13.28 -0.20 15.42
CA THR A 155 -12.88 -1.56 15.85
C THR A 155 -11.91 -1.55 17.04
N GLY A 156 -11.58 -0.37 17.58
CA GLY A 156 -10.70 -0.23 18.73
C GLY A 156 -9.22 -0.38 18.39
N GLY A 157 -8.83 -0.07 17.16
CA GLY A 157 -7.45 -0.03 16.72
C GLY A 157 -6.88 -1.37 16.27
N ARG A 158 -7.65 -2.15 15.50
CA ARG A 158 -7.31 -3.51 15.07
C ARG A 158 -6.80 -3.56 13.62
N ASN A 159 -6.46 -4.74 13.11
CA ASN A 159 -5.99 -4.88 11.73
C ASN A 159 -7.15 -4.72 10.74
N ILE A 160 -7.00 -3.84 9.75
CA ILE A 160 -8.00 -3.62 8.70
C ILE A 160 -7.42 -4.00 7.34
N ILE A 161 -8.20 -4.69 6.52
CA ILE A 161 -7.85 -5.05 5.14
C ILE A 161 -8.94 -4.55 4.21
N ALA A 162 -8.59 -3.78 3.19
CA ALA A 162 -9.52 -3.46 2.11
C ALA A 162 -9.78 -4.69 1.26
N VAL A 163 -11.05 -4.90 0.90
CA VAL A 163 -11.47 -6.06 0.10
C VAL A 163 -12.42 -5.64 -1.01
N GLN A 164 -12.41 -6.40 -2.09
CA GLN A 164 -13.32 -6.19 -3.21
C GLN A 164 -13.81 -7.55 -3.73
N GLU A 165 -14.98 -7.57 -4.35
CA GLU A 165 -15.51 -8.77 -4.98
C GLU A 165 -14.78 -9.07 -6.30
N CYS A 166 -14.47 -10.34 -6.55
CA CYS A 166 -14.06 -10.84 -7.85
C CYS A 166 -15.00 -11.93 -8.36
N ASP A 167 -14.86 -12.31 -9.63
CA ASP A 167 -15.52 -13.50 -10.17
C ASP A 167 -15.01 -14.73 -9.41
N LEU A 168 -15.92 -15.62 -9.00
CA LEU A 168 -15.59 -16.85 -8.28
C LEU A 168 -14.51 -17.69 -8.98
N ARG A 169 -14.47 -17.64 -10.32
CA ARG A 169 -13.48 -18.35 -11.16
C ARG A 169 -12.07 -17.79 -11.00
N GLU A 170 -11.92 -16.56 -10.52
CA GLU A 170 -10.64 -15.87 -10.36
C GLU A 170 -10.10 -15.90 -8.94
N THR A 171 -10.84 -16.43 -7.97
CA THR A 171 -10.45 -16.50 -6.55
C THR A 171 -9.04 -17.09 -6.33
N HIS A 172 -8.66 -18.10 -7.11
CA HIS A 172 -7.33 -18.74 -7.06
C HIS A 172 -6.15 -17.84 -7.45
N LYS A 173 -6.40 -16.64 -7.99
CA LYS A 173 -5.36 -15.67 -8.37
C LYS A 173 -4.97 -14.72 -7.23
N TYR A 174 -5.76 -14.66 -6.16
CA TYR A 174 -5.67 -13.62 -5.14
C TYR A 174 -5.65 -14.19 -3.72
N GLY A 175 -5.24 -13.36 -2.75
CA GLY A 175 -5.56 -13.60 -1.35
C GLY A 175 -7.05 -13.34 -1.10
N ILE A 176 -7.75 -14.32 -0.55
CA ILE A 176 -9.20 -14.30 -0.29
C ILE A 176 -9.47 -14.35 1.20
N VAL A 177 -10.44 -13.55 1.66
CA VAL A 177 -10.87 -13.53 3.06
C VAL A 177 -12.26 -14.16 3.26
N GLY A 178 -12.51 -14.74 4.42
CA GLY A 178 -13.84 -15.16 4.86
C GLY A 178 -14.61 -13.99 5.49
N LYS A 179 -15.92 -13.89 5.20
CA LYS A 179 -16.80 -12.86 5.75
C LYS A 179 -17.50 -13.35 7.01
N GLY A 180 -17.27 -12.67 8.13
CA GLY A 180 -17.92 -12.91 9.42
C GLY A 180 -18.98 -11.86 9.76
N LYS A 181 -19.10 -11.56 11.06
CA LYS A 181 -20.10 -10.63 11.60
C LYS A 181 -19.85 -9.20 11.09
N GLN A 182 -20.93 -8.52 10.68
CA GLN A 182 -20.91 -7.10 10.29
C GLN A 182 -20.56 -6.21 11.48
N ILE A 183 -19.67 -5.25 11.27
CA ILE A 183 -19.27 -4.22 12.24
C ILE A 183 -19.16 -2.91 11.49
N ALA A 184 -20.03 -1.96 11.83
CA ALA A 184 -20.18 -0.70 11.11
C ALA A 184 -20.26 -0.89 9.59
N ASN A 185 -19.41 -0.21 8.82
CA ASN A 185 -19.31 -0.34 7.37
C ASN A 185 -18.41 -1.50 6.90
N GLY A 186 -17.82 -2.28 7.82
CA GLY A 186 -16.98 -3.43 7.55
C GLY A 186 -17.50 -4.73 8.18
N PHE A 187 -16.62 -5.73 8.27
CA PHE A 187 -16.97 -7.03 8.87
C PHE A 187 -15.75 -7.69 9.51
N LYS A 188 -15.96 -8.57 10.50
CA LYS A 188 -14.89 -9.39 11.08
C LYS A 188 -14.45 -10.45 10.06
N ILE A 189 -13.14 -10.54 9.79
CA ILE A 189 -12.57 -11.57 8.92
C ILE A 189 -12.49 -12.88 9.71
N THR A 190 -12.98 -13.97 9.12
CA THR A 190 -12.99 -15.30 9.75
C THR A 190 -11.84 -16.20 9.30
N LYS A 191 -11.32 -15.97 8.10
CA LYS A 191 -10.24 -16.75 7.50
C LYS A 191 -9.51 -15.90 6.47
N ILE A 192 -8.21 -16.13 6.33
CA ILE A 192 -7.37 -15.51 5.29
C ILE A 192 -6.68 -16.66 4.54
N VAL A 193 -6.73 -16.68 3.21
CA VAL A 193 -6.11 -17.73 2.39
C VAL A 193 -5.44 -17.10 1.17
N GLU A 194 -4.15 -17.33 0.98
CA GLU A 194 -3.43 -16.93 -0.24
C GLU A 194 -3.73 -17.92 -1.37
N LYS A 195 -4.18 -17.41 -2.52
CA LYS A 195 -4.38 -18.18 -3.77
C LYS A 195 -5.05 -19.54 -3.52
N PRO A 196 -6.28 -19.56 -2.97
CA PRO A 196 -6.96 -20.80 -2.64
C PRO A 196 -7.08 -21.72 -3.86
N THR A 197 -7.00 -23.02 -3.63
CA THR A 197 -7.33 -24.01 -4.66
C THR A 197 -8.72 -23.72 -5.22
N LYS A 198 -8.91 -23.94 -6.52
CA LYS A 198 -10.20 -23.69 -7.17
C LYS A 198 -11.32 -24.44 -6.43
N GLY A 199 -12.37 -23.71 -6.05
CA GLY A 199 -13.51 -24.24 -5.32
C GLY A 199 -13.37 -24.30 -3.79
N THR A 200 -12.21 -23.95 -3.22
CA THR A 200 -11.99 -23.95 -1.75
C THR A 200 -11.93 -22.55 -1.13
N ALA A 201 -12.17 -21.51 -1.92
CA ALA A 201 -12.15 -20.13 -1.47
C ALA A 201 -13.24 -19.88 -0.40
N PRO A 202 -12.91 -19.20 0.72
CA PRO A 202 -13.87 -18.96 1.79
C PRO A 202 -14.93 -17.91 1.43
N SER A 203 -14.71 -17.11 0.38
CA SER A 203 -15.69 -16.20 -0.23
C SER A 203 -15.20 -15.80 -1.64
N ASN A 204 -15.80 -14.76 -2.23
CA ASN A 204 -15.32 -14.08 -3.43
C ASN A 204 -14.67 -12.71 -3.13
N LEU A 205 -14.34 -12.42 -1.87
CA LEU A 205 -13.74 -11.16 -1.44
C LEU A 205 -12.21 -11.27 -1.44
N TYR A 206 -11.58 -10.64 -2.42
CA TYR A 206 -10.12 -10.58 -2.52
C TYR A 206 -9.55 -9.34 -1.83
N ILE A 207 -8.30 -9.43 -1.41
CA ILE A 207 -7.55 -8.35 -0.74
C ILE A 207 -7.13 -7.27 -1.74
N ASN A 208 -7.59 -6.03 -1.54
CA ASN A 208 -7.48 -4.90 -2.49
C ASN A 208 -6.25 -4.00 -2.28
N GLY A 209 -5.20 -4.48 -1.60
CA GLY A 209 -3.92 -3.74 -1.55
C GLY A 209 -3.90 -2.47 -0.67
N ARG A 210 -4.89 -2.28 0.21
CA ARG A 210 -4.85 -1.30 1.30
C ARG A 210 -4.97 -2.04 2.63
N TYR A 211 -4.09 -1.73 3.58
CA TYR A 211 -4.04 -2.40 4.86
C TYR A 211 -3.77 -1.39 5.97
N ILE A 212 -4.38 -1.56 7.13
CA ILE A 212 -3.90 -1.01 8.40
C ILE A 212 -3.45 -2.19 9.25
N LEU A 213 -2.17 -2.21 9.61
CA LEU A 213 -1.54 -3.35 10.28
C LEU A 213 -0.94 -2.91 11.62
N GLN A 214 -1.04 -3.80 12.60
CA GLN A 214 -0.36 -3.65 13.88
C GLN A 214 1.12 -4.03 13.75
N PRO A 215 2.02 -3.37 14.50
CA PRO A 215 3.47 -3.55 14.35
C PRO A 215 3.93 -4.98 14.66
N GLU A 216 3.16 -5.76 15.43
CA GLU A 216 3.45 -7.15 15.73
C GLU A 216 3.54 -8.02 14.46
N ILE A 217 2.92 -7.62 13.35
CA ILE A 217 3.04 -8.36 12.09
C ILE A 217 4.50 -8.50 11.62
N LEU A 218 5.37 -7.54 11.97
CA LEU A 218 6.73 -7.44 11.48
C LEU A 218 7.64 -8.58 11.97
N ILE A 219 7.25 -9.31 13.03
CA ILE A 219 8.03 -10.43 13.57
C ILE A 219 7.81 -11.75 12.81
N PHE A 220 6.75 -11.85 12.01
CA PHE A 220 6.32 -13.08 11.36
C PHE A 220 6.93 -13.31 9.97
N PHE A 221 7.83 -12.44 9.52
CA PHE A 221 8.51 -12.61 8.23
C PHE A 221 9.74 -13.52 8.38
N PRO A 222 9.80 -14.65 7.65
CA PRO A 222 10.97 -15.53 7.69
C PRO A 222 12.17 -14.85 7.03
N ILE A 223 13.22 -14.54 7.81
CA ILE A 223 14.45 -13.86 7.34
C ILE A 223 15.45 -14.89 6.78
N LYS A 224 14.99 -16.00 6.21
CA LYS A 224 15.88 -17.00 5.60
C LYS A 224 15.81 -16.93 4.08
N ASN A 225 16.99 -17.00 3.46
CA ASN A 225 17.20 -17.12 2.01
C ASN A 225 16.51 -18.39 1.49
N GLU A 226 15.21 -18.31 1.26
CA GLU A 226 14.46 -19.31 0.54
C GLU A 226 14.16 -18.77 -0.86
N GLU A 227 14.23 -19.63 -1.87
CA GLU A 227 13.92 -19.31 -3.26
C GLU A 227 12.44 -18.93 -3.48
N GLN A 228 11.63 -18.99 -2.42
CA GLN A 228 10.20 -18.74 -2.43
C GLN A 228 9.85 -17.31 -2.04
N GLU A 229 8.84 -16.75 -2.71
CA GLU A 229 8.32 -15.41 -2.44
C GLU A 229 7.73 -15.31 -1.03
N ILE A 230 8.26 -14.40 -0.20
CA ILE A 230 7.78 -14.12 1.16
C ILE A 230 6.46 -13.35 1.06
N GLN A 231 5.36 -14.03 1.37
CA GLN A 231 4.02 -13.46 1.29
C GLN A 231 3.64 -12.69 2.55
N LEU A 232 2.94 -11.56 2.37
CA LEU A 232 2.30 -10.86 3.48
C LEU A 232 1.19 -11.69 4.11
N THR A 233 0.48 -12.48 3.30
CA THR A 233 -0.66 -13.28 3.73
C THR A 233 -0.29 -14.32 4.78
N ASP A 234 0.89 -14.92 4.69
CA ASP A 234 1.36 -15.89 5.68
C ASP A 234 1.57 -15.24 7.06
N ALA A 235 2.15 -14.04 7.09
CA ALA A 235 2.31 -13.26 8.32
C ALA A 235 0.95 -12.80 8.88
N MET A 236 0.00 -12.43 8.03
CA MET A 236 -1.37 -12.09 8.46
C MET A 236 -2.09 -13.30 9.08
N VAL A 237 -1.93 -14.50 8.50
CA VAL A 237 -2.50 -15.73 9.05
C VAL A 237 -1.91 -16.02 10.43
N GLN A 238 -0.59 -15.87 10.60
CA GLN A 238 0.05 -16.05 11.91
C GLN A 238 -0.48 -15.03 12.94
N LEU A 239 -0.51 -13.74 12.59
CA LEU A 239 -1.02 -12.68 13.45
C LEU A 239 -2.52 -12.86 13.77
N SER A 240 -3.30 -13.45 12.86
CA SER A 240 -4.74 -13.67 13.06
C SER A 240 -5.08 -14.65 14.19
N ASN A 241 -4.10 -15.44 14.65
CA ASN A 241 -4.25 -16.28 15.84
C ASN A 241 -4.21 -15.48 17.15
N GLU A 242 -3.63 -14.27 17.11
CA GLU A 242 -3.42 -13.41 18.28
C GLU A 242 -4.29 -12.15 18.25
N GLN A 243 -4.60 -11.65 17.06
CA GLN A 243 -5.31 -10.38 16.86
C GLN A 243 -6.42 -10.51 15.84
N ASP A 244 -7.53 -9.81 16.09
CA ASP A 244 -8.63 -9.73 15.15
C ASP A 244 -8.26 -8.93 13.89
N PHE A 245 -8.82 -9.38 12.76
CA PHE A 245 -8.78 -8.71 11.46
C PHE A 245 -10.20 -8.33 11.03
N PHE A 246 -10.32 -7.18 10.37
CA PHE A 246 -11.58 -6.68 9.81
C PHE A 246 -11.42 -6.35 8.33
N GLY A 247 -12.46 -6.65 7.55
CA GLY A 247 -12.54 -6.37 6.13
C GLY A 247 -13.34 -5.10 5.88
N PHE A 248 -12.80 -4.20 5.05
CA PHE A 248 -13.50 -3.03 4.56
C PHE A 248 -13.81 -3.20 3.06
N PRO A 249 -15.08 -3.34 2.67
CA PRO A 249 -15.46 -3.42 1.26
C PRO A 249 -15.18 -2.09 0.56
N VAL A 250 -14.31 -2.09 -0.45
CA VAL A 250 -14.05 -0.90 -1.26
C VAL A 250 -14.89 -0.88 -2.53
N GLY A 251 -15.02 0.30 -3.10
CA GLY A 251 -15.66 0.52 -4.40
C GLY A 251 -14.85 -0.04 -5.57
N ARG A 252 -15.02 0.56 -6.75
CA ARG A 252 -14.34 0.10 -7.96
C ARG A 252 -12.85 0.43 -7.90
N SER A 253 -11.99 -0.58 -8.05
CA SER A 253 -10.56 -0.40 -8.26
C SER A 253 -10.14 -0.59 -9.73
N TYR A 254 -8.99 -0.03 -10.08
CA TYR A 254 -8.31 -0.15 -11.36
C TYR A 254 -6.90 -0.68 -11.12
N LEU A 255 -6.51 -1.66 -11.93
CA LEU A 255 -5.17 -2.27 -11.99
C LEU A 255 -4.45 -1.78 -13.24
#